data_AF-A0A2G8XV45-F1
#
_entry.id   AF-A0A2G8XV45-F1
#
_cell.length_a   1.000
_cell.length_b   1.000
_cell.length_c   1.000
_cell.angle_alpha   90.00
_cell.angle_beta   90.00
_cell.angle_gamma   90.00
#
_symmetry.space_group_name_H-M   'P 1'
#
loop_
_entity.id
_entity.type
_entity.pdbx_description
1 polymer ?
#
loop_
_entity_poly.entity_id
_entity_poly.type
_entity_poly.pdbx_seq_one_letter_code
_entity_poly.pdbx_strand_id
1 'polypeptide(L)'
;MSFVSLQDRIEREKKEAIEREKLRLAQTKAMLEQNAKLEEEQRKRQLAQLQKEKEDHKRERERQRQLLREEYRERFGCEMPEEDDATEEGAAARLKKMNGKEKVAYWCNRLMKKYRKDQKEQLRVCFTTVRVYCANAKDHPLEEKYLKIRKENNAFKSRVLPFEGALELLDVCGFKDTGDFLAISGQPDGFVLGQALKFLDVLLEQLKN
;
A
#
# COMPACT_ATOMS: atom_id res chain seq x y z
N MET A 1 -39.75 -10.84 -92.87
CA MET A 1 -38.53 -11.04 -92.06
C MET A 1 -38.18 -9.77 -91.29
N SER A 2 -39.07 -9.27 -90.43
CA SER A 2 -38.92 -7.92 -89.84
C SER A 2 -39.02 -7.90 -88.31
N PHE A 3 -39.47 -8.99 -87.69
CA PHE A 3 -39.65 -9.10 -86.23
C PHE A 3 -38.36 -9.48 -85.48
N VAL A 4 -37.47 -10.24 -86.12
CA VAL A 4 -36.20 -10.70 -85.52
C VAL A 4 -35.24 -9.52 -85.23
N SER A 5 -35.23 -8.49 -86.08
CA SER A 5 -34.31 -7.34 -85.94
C SER A 5 -34.64 -6.38 -84.79
N LEU A 6 -35.90 -6.32 -84.36
CA LEU A 6 -36.33 -5.42 -83.28
C LEU A 6 -36.01 -6.02 -81.91
N GLN A 7 -36.16 -7.35 -81.79
CA GLN A 7 -35.92 -8.11 -80.58
C GLN A 7 -34.41 -8.14 -80.24
N ASP A 8 -33.55 -8.29 -81.25
CA ASP A 8 -32.10 -8.20 -81.09
C ASP A 8 -31.61 -6.81 -80.65
N ARG A 9 -32.29 -5.73 -81.08
CA ARG A 9 -31.96 -4.36 -80.64
C ARG A 9 -32.35 -4.13 -79.18
N ILE A 10 -33.53 -4.58 -78.77
CA ILE A 10 -34.01 -4.50 -77.38
C ILE A 10 -33.13 -5.34 -76.45
N GLU A 11 -32.64 -6.51 -76.89
CA GLU A 11 -31.74 -7.34 -76.11
C GLU A 11 -30.34 -6.74 -75.96
N ARG A 12 -29.80 -6.06 -76.98
CA ARG A 12 -28.52 -5.34 -76.87
C ARG A 12 -28.64 -4.16 -75.92
N GLU A 13 -29.70 -3.36 -76.02
CA GLU A 13 -29.95 -2.24 -75.10
C GLU A 13 -30.13 -2.73 -73.66
N LYS A 14 -30.79 -3.87 -73.43
CA LYS A 14 -30.89 -4.50 -72.10
C LYS A 14 -29.54 -5.01 -71.60
N LYS A 15 -28.71 -5.62 -72.46
CA LYS A 15 -27.36 -6.09 -72.09
C LYS A 15 -26.44 -4.93 -71.75
N GLU A 16 -26.47 -3.86 -72.55
CA GLU A 16 -25.72 -2.63 -72.29
C GLU A 16 -26.18 -1.92 -71.02
N ALA A 17 -27.48 -1.93 -70.72
CA ALA A 17 -28.02 -1.41 -69.46
C ALA A 17 -27.53 -2.23 -68.25
N ILE A 18 -27.55 -3.56 -68.36
CA ILE A 18 -27.03 -4.47 -67.32
C ILE A 18 -25.51 -4.27 -67.12
N GLU A 19 -24.75 -4.07 -68.19
CA GLU A 19 -23.31 -3.82 -68.13
C GLU A 19 -22.97 -2.45 -67.51
N ARG A 20 -23.71 -1.40 -67.86
CA ARG A 20 -23.55 -0.07 -67.23
C ARG A 20 -23.90 -0.10 -65.75
N GLU A 21 -24.95 -0.81 -65.37
CA GLU A 21 -25.35 -0.94 -63.97
C GLU A 21 -24.34 -1.79 -63.17
N LYS A 22 -23.81 -2.87 -63.76
CA LYS A 22 -22.71 -3.66 -63.19
C LYS A 22 -21.44 -2.83 -63.01
N LEU A 23 -21.09 -1.98 -63.97
CA LEU A 23 -19.91 -1.12 -63.89
C LEU A 23 -20.05 -0.09 -62.75
N ARG A 24 -21.23 0.50 -62.57
CA ARG A 24 -21.52 1.40 -61.45
C ARG A 24 -21.37 0.69 -60.11
N LEU A 25 -21.97 -0.50 -59.96
CA LEU A 25 -21.88 -1.31 -58.75
C LEU A 25 -20.43 -1.72 -58.45
N ALA A 26 -19.66 -2.08 -59.48
CA ALA A 26 -18.23 -2.41 -59.33
C ALA A 26 -17.40 -1.20 -58.88
N GLN A 27 -17.66 -0.01 -59.43
CA GLN A 27 -16.99 1.23 -59.03
C GLN A 27 -17.34 1.64 -57.59
N THR A 28 -18.62 1.57 -57.20
CA THR A 28 -19.04 1.84 -55.81
C THR A 28 -18.45 0.83 -54.83
N LYS A 29 -18.41 -0.46 -55.20
CA LYS A 29 -17.80 -1.51 -54.38
C LYS A 29 -16.30 -1.31 -54.20
N ALA A 30 -15.58 -0.99 -55.28
CA ALA A 30 -14.14 -0.71 -55.22
C ALA A 30 -13.84 0.53 -54.35
N MET A 31 -14.67 1.56 -54.43
CA MET A 31 -14.55 2.76 -53.58
C MET A 31 -14.78 2.44 -52.09
N LEU A 32 -15.79 1.63 -51.77
CA LEU A 32 -16.05 1.20 -50.39
C LEU A 32 -14.90 0.34 -49.83
N GLU A 33 -14.34 -0.57 -50.63
CA GLU A 33 -13.19 -1.38 -50.21
C GLU A 33 -11.91 -0.54 -49.99
N GLN A 34 -11.67 0.48 -50.82
CA GLN A 34 -10.57 1.41 -50.60
C GLN A 34 -10.78 2.27 -49.34
N ASN A 35 -12.00 2.76 -49.12
CA ASN A 35 -12.35 3.53 -47.92
C ASN A 35 -12.22 2.67 -46.65
N ALA A 36 -12.66 1.41 -46.68
CA ALA A 36 -12.52 0.48 -45.56
C ALA A 36 -11.04 0.24 -45.20
N LYS A 37 -10.17 0.04 -46.20
CA LYS A 37 -8.72 -0.12 -45.97
C LYS A 37 -8.08 1.14 -45.37
N LEU A 38 -8.47 2.32 -45.86
CA LEU A 38 -7.98 3.60 -45.33
C LEU A 38 -8.44 3.82 -43.89
N GLU A 39 -9.70 3.51 -43.57
CA GLU A 39 -10.21 3.58 -42.20
C GLU A 39 -9.51 2.61 -41.25
N GLU A 40 -9.25 1.37 -41.68
CA GLU A 40 -8.50 0.39 -40.87
C GLU A 40 -7.07 0.86 -40.57
N GLU A 41 -6.37 1.41 -41.56
CA GLU A 41 -5.05 2.01 -41.35
C GLU A 41 -5.09 3.21 -40.40
N GLN A 42 -6.09 4.08 -40.54
CA GLN A 42 -6.27 5.24 -39.66
C GLN A 42 -6.54 4.79 -38.21
N ARG A 43 -7.41 3.80 -38.00
CA ARG A 43 -7.68 3.23 -36.68
C ARG A 43 -6.42 2.61 -36.06
N LYS A 44 -5.62 1.89 -36.86
CA LYS A 44 -4.35 1.32 -36.40
C LYS A 44 -3.36 2.41 -35.97
N ARG A 45 -3.26 3.51 -36.72
CA ARG A 45 -2.40 4.65 -36.38
C ARG A 45 -2.86 5.34 -35.09
N GLN A 46 -4.18 5.55 -34.92
CA GLN A 46 -4.75 6.14 -33.71
C GLN A 46 -4.49 5.26 -32.47
N LEU A 47 -4.68 3.95 -32.59
CA LEU A 47 -4.38 3.01 -31.50
C LEU A 47 -2.89 3.03 -31.13
N ALA A 48 -1.99 3.07 -32.12
CA ALA A 48 -0.55 3.17 -31.87
C ALA A 48 -0.15 4.49 -31.20
N GLN A 49 -0.76 5.61 -31.59
CA GLN A 49 -0.56 6.91 -30.93
C GLN A 49 -1.03 6.89 -29.49
N LEU A 50 -2.22 6.37 -29.22
CA LEU A 50 -2.78 6.28 -27.87
C LEU A 50 -1.95 5.34 -26.97
N GLN A 51 -1.40 4.26 -27.52
CA GLN A 51 -0.46 3.40 -26.79
C GLN A 51 0.83 4.14 -26.46
N LYS A 52 1.41 4.86 -27.42
CA LYS A 52 2.63 5.65 -27.21
C LYS A 52 2.43 6.75 -26.15
N GLU A 53 1.32 7.49 -26.23
CA GLU A 53 0.99 8.52 -25.23
C GLU A 53 0.82 7.93 -23.82
N LYS A 54 0.20 6.74 -23.70
CA LYS A 54 0.10 6.03 -22.42
C LYS A 54 1.47 5.62 -21.88
N GLU A 55 2.36 5.13 -22.73
CA GLU A 55 3.72 4.77 -22.32
C GLU A 55 4.55 5.99 -21.91
N ASP A 56 4.47 7.08 -22.67
CA ASP A 56 5.18 8.33 -22.36
C ASP A 56 4.64 8.95 -21.06
N HIS A 57 3.31 8.97 -20.87
CA HIS A 57 2.71 9.40 -19.60
C HIS A 57 3.14 8.51 -18.43
N LYS A 58 3.28 7.19 -18.64
CA LYS A 58 3.75 6.28 -17.59
C LYS A 58 5.22 6.56 -17.22
N ARG A 59 6.07 6.75 -18.23
CA ARG A 59 7.49 7.10 -18.03
C ARG A 59 7.66 8.43 -17.32
N GLU A 60 6.89 9.44 -17.71
CA GLU A 60 6.98 10.76 -17.10
C GLU A 60 6.51 10.74 -15.64
N ARG A 61 5.44 9.99 -15.34
CA ARG A 61 4.99 9.75 -13.97
C ARG A 61 6.06 9.04 -13.13
N GLU A 62 6.73 8.04 -13.69
CA GLU A 62 7.82 7.32 -13.02
C GLU A 62 9.03 8.23 -12.74
N ARG A 63 9.41 9.09 -13.70
CA ARG A 63 10.46 10.10 -13.51
C ARG A 63 10.12 11.09 -12.41
N GLN A 64 8.91 11.65 -12.42
CA GLN A 64 8.46 12.58 -11.38
C GLN A 64 8.47 11.91 -9.99
N ARG A 65 8.04 10.64 -9.90
CA ARG A 65 8.08 9.88 -8.65
C ARG A 65 9.50 9.62 -8.16
N GLN A 66 10.44 9.32 -9.06
CA GLN A 66 11.85 9.14 -8.72
C GLN A 66 12.48 10.44 -8.22
N LEU A 67 12.25 11.55 -8.93
CA LEU A 67 12.74 12.87 -8.52
C LEU A 67 12.23 13.24 -7.12
N LEU A 68 10.94 13.02 -6.84
CA LEU A 68 10.36 13.27 -5.52
C LEU A 68 11.00 12.39 -4.43
N ARG A 69 11.34 11.13 -4.76
CA ARG A 69 12.00 10.20 -3.83
C ARG A 69 13.42 10.68 -3.50
N GLU A 70 14.14 11.19 -4.48
CA GLU A 70 15.49 11.74 -4.32
C GLU A 70 15.48 13.03 -3.50
N GLU A 71 14.63 14.01 -3.84
CA GLU A 71 14.50 15.27 -3.09
C GLU A 71 14.14 15.02 -1.61
N TYR A 72 13.23 14.09 -1.35
CA TYR A 72 12.89 13.72 0.03
C TYR A 72 14.06 13.06 0.75
N ARG A 73 14.80 12.17 0.07
CA ARG A 73 15.99 11.53 0.63
C ARG A 73 17.06 12.56 0.97
N GLU A 74 17.30 13.53 0.09
CA GLU A 74 18.24 14.62 0.33
C GLU A 74 17.79 15.52 1.49
N ARG A 75 16.50 15.86 1.55
CA ARG A 75 15.95 16.78 2.55
C ARG A 75 15.86 16.17 3.95
N PHE A 76 15.45 14.91 4.06
CA PHE A 76 15.13 14.26 5.33
C PHE A 76 16.13 13.16 5.72
N GLY A 77 17.06 12.80 4.84
CA GLY A 77 18.08 11.77 5.10
C GLY A 77 17.51 10.35 5.23
N CYS A 78 16.25 10.13 4.84
CA CYS A 78 15.58 8.84 4.91
C CYS A 78 14.79 8.55 3.62
N GLU A 79 14.45 7.29 3.39
CA GLU A 79 13.65 6.92 2.22
C GLU A 79 12.21 7.41 2.35
N MET A 80 11.64 7.89 1.24
CA MET A 80 10.21 8.21 1.17
C MET A 80 9.39 7.00 1.62
N PRO A 81 8.47 7.16 2.59
CA PRO A 81 7.47 6.15 2.88
C PRO A 81 6.75 5.76 1.59
N GLU A 82 6.56 4.46 1.38
CA GLU A 82 5.76 3.98 0.26
C GLU A 82 4.29 4.35 0.50
N GLU A 83 3.49 4.58 -0.54
CA GLU A 83 2.08 4.98 -0.36
C GLU A 83 1.29 3.94 0.47
N ASP A 84 1.70 2.68 0.40
CA ASP A 84 1.16 1.60 1.23
C ASP A 84 1.49 1.77 2.73
N ASP A 85 2.59 2.41 3.11
CA ASP A 85 2.98 2.66 4.51
C ASP A 85 2.02 3.61 5.24
N ALA A 86 1.18 4.35 4.52
CA ALA A 86 0.15 5.22 5.09
C ALA A 86 -1.12 4.44 5.50
N THR A 87 -1.31 3.25 4.94
CA THR A 87 -2.43 2.36 5.29
C THR A 87 -2.08 1.51 6.53
N GLU A 88 -3.10 1.09 7.30
CA GLU A 88 -2.89 0.20 8.44
C GLU A 88 -2.26 -1.14 8.02
N GLU A 89 -2.56 -1.59 6.80
CA GLU A 89 -2.03 -2.83 6.21
C GLU A 89 -0.54 -2.72 5.87
N GLY A 90 -0.09 -1.61 5.27
CA GLY A 90 1.33 -1.39 5.02
C GLY A 90 2.12 -1.13 6.31
N ALA A 91 1.53 -0.45 7.30
CA ALA A 91 2.14 -0.33 8.62
C ALA A 91 2.35 -1.71 9.28
N ALA A 92 1.38 -2.62 9.19
CA ALA A 92 1.50 -3.99 9.68
C ALA A 92 2.55 -4.80 8.89
N ALA A 93 2.61 -4.66 7.55
CA ALA A 93 3.61 -5.31 6.71
C ALA A 93 5.03 -4.84 7.03
N ARG A 94 5.23 -3.54 7.25
CA ARG A 94 6.50 -2.95 7.70
C ARG A 94 6.87 -3.48 9.09
N LEU A 95 5.91 -3.54 10.00
CA LEU A 95 6.13 -4.09 11.35
C LEU A 95 6.59 -5.55 11.27
N LYS A 96 6.06 -6.36 10.36
CA LYS A 96 6.49 -7.76 10.18
C LYS A 96 7.96 -7.89 9.73
N LYS A 97 8.45 -6.94 8.94
CA LYS A 97 9.85 -6.91 8.45
C LYS A 97 10.83 -6.33 9.48
N MET A 98 10.35 -5.57 10.46
CA MET A 98 11.18 -4.92 11.48
C MET A 98 11.76 -5.88 12.51
N ASN A 99 12.97 -5.56 12.97
CA ASN A 99 13.60 -6.29 14.06
C ASN A 99 12.96 -5.94 15.42
N GLY A 100 13.15 -6.77 16.46
CA GLY A 100 12.52 -6.57 17.78
C GLY A 100 12.79 -5.17 18.37
N LYS A 101 14.03 -4.68 18.24
CA LYS A 101 14.42 -3.32 18.65
C LYS A 101 13.64 -2.22 17.93
N GLU A 102 13.44 -2.36 16.62
CA GLU A 102 12.77 -1.36 15.78
C GLU A 102 11.27 -1.31 16.09
N LYS A 103 10.65 -2.48 16.33
CA LYS A 103 9.26 -2.59 16.77
C LYS A 103 9.00 -1.88 18.09
N VAL A 104 9.89 -2.06 19.07
CA VAL A 104 9.81 -1.34 20.35
C VAL A 104 9.85 0.17 20.13
N ALA A 105 10.84 0.64 19.36
CA ALA A 105 10.97 2.06 19.05
C ALA A 105 9.73 2.60 18.31
N TYR A 106 9.16 1.84 17.37
CA TYR A 106 7.96 2.21 16.63
C TYR A 106 6.77 2.46 17.57
N TRP A 107 6.44 1.50 18.44
CA TRP A 107 5.29 1.62 19.35
C TRP A 107 5.49 2.72 20.40
N CYS A 108 6.70 2.83 20.94
CA CYS A 108 7.04 3.92 21.85
C CYS A 108 6.87 5.30 21.20
N ASN A 109 7.35 5.48 19.97
CA ASN A 109 7.18 6.74 19.24
C ASN A 109 5.73 7.02 18.87
N ARG A 110 4.95 5.98 18.52
CA ARG A 110 3.52 6.10 18.23
C ARG A 110 2.75 6.61 19.46
N LEU A 111 3.02 6.03 20.63
CA LEU A 111 2.46 6.47 21.91
C LEU A 111 2.85 7.91 22.24
N MET A 112 4.13 8.27 22.08
CA MET A 112 4.60 9.64 22.26
C MET A 112 3.91 10.63 21.32
N LYS A 113 3.81 10.32 20.03
CA LYS A 113 3.21 11.21 19.04
C LYS A 113 1.72 11.48 19.33
N LYS A 114 1.00 10.47 19.80
CA LYS A 114 -0.44 10.54 20.07
C LYS A 114 -0.77 11.21 21.40
N TYR A 115 -0.10 10.83 22.48
CA TYR A 115 -0.53 11.19 23.84
C TYR A 115 0.32 12.29 24.51
N ARG A 116 1.48 12.67 23.96
CA ARG A 116 2.37 13.66 24.60
C ARG A 116 1.73 15.04 24.80
N LYS A 117 0.83 15.46 23.90
CA LYS A 117 0.21 16.79 23.97
C LYS A 117 -0.90 16.86 25.02
N ASP A 118 -1.78 15.85 25.03
CA ASP A 118 -3.01 15.90 25.84
C ASP A 118 -2.87 15.22 27.21
N GLN A 119 -2.04 14.17 27.31
CA GLN A 119 -2.01 13.26 28.46
C GLN A 119 -0.57 12.93 28.91
N LYS A 120 0.29 13.95 28.96
CA LYS A 120 1.72 13.81 29.31
C LYS A 120 1.97 13.02 30.60
N GLU A 121 1.32 13.41 31.70
CA GLU A 121 1.52 12.76 33.01
C GLU A 121 1.02 11.32 33.03
N GLN A 122 -0.12 11.04 32.40
CA GLN A 122 -0.66 9.69 32.33
C GLN A 122 0.22 8.79 31.45
N LEU A 123 0.75 9.33 30.34
CA LEU A 123 1.71 8.63 29.48
C LEU A 123 3.00 8.30 30.24
N ARG A 124 3.51 9.24 31.05
CA ARG A 124 4.66 9.01 31.92
C ARG A 124 4.41 7.87 32.90
N VAL A 125 3.23 7.82 33.53
CA VAL A 125 2.84 6.73 34.43
C VAL A 125 2.70 5.40 33.70
N CYS A 126 2.17 5.41 32.47
CA CYS A 126 2.13 4.23 31.58
C CYS A 126 3.53 3.67 31.32
N PHE A 127 4.45 4.50 30.80
CA PHE A 127 5.83 4.07 30.52
C PHE A 127 6.58 3.65 31.77
N THR A 128 6.35 4.30 32.91
CA THR A 128 6.93 3.86 34.19
C THR A 128 6.44 2.47 34.58
N THR A 129 5.15 2.18 34.37
CA THR A 129 4.57 0.87 34.70
C THR A 129 5.08 -0.21 33.74
N VAL A 130 5.13 0.07 32.44
CA VAL A 130 5.71 -0.84 31.43
C VAL A 130 7.19 -1.11 31.71
N ARG A 131 7.96 -0.08 32.06
CA ARG A 131 9.37 -0.21 32.43
C ARG A 131 9.56 -1.17 33.61
N VAL A 132 8.71 -1.08 34.64
CA VAL A 132 8.78 -1.99 35.81
C VAL A 132 8.53 -3.44 35.38
N TYR A 133 7.53 -3.68 34.52
CA TYR A 133 7.28 -5.04 34.01
C TYR A 133 8.47 -5.59 33.21
N CYS A 134 9.03 -4.79 32.30
CA CYS A 134 10.20 -5.21 31.52
C CYS A 134 11.45 -5.41 32.38
N ALA A 135 11.67 -4.56 33.40
CA ALA A 135 12.78 -4.68 34.33
C ALA A 135 12.68 -5.96 35.17
N ASN A 136 11.50 -6.22 35.75
CA ASN A 136 11.26 -7.44 36.52
C ASN A 136 11.46 -8.71 35.68
N ALA A 137 10.96 -8.73 34.43
CA ALA A 137 11.15 -9.87 33.54
C ALA A 137 12.62 -10.08 33.14
N LYS A 138 13.39 -9.00 32.99
CA LYS A 138 14.82 -9.06 32.63
C LYS A 138 15.70 -9.47 33.81
N ASP A 139 15.46 -8.90 34.99
CA ASP A 139 16.30 -9.09 36.16
C ASP A 139 15.98 -10.43 36.86
N HIS A 140 14.74 -10.91 36.76
CA HIS A 140 14.28 -12.17 37.34
C HIS A 140 13.67 -13.12 36.29
N PRO A 141 14.44 -13.59 35.30
CA PRO A 141 13.93 -14.36 34.17
C PRO A 141 13.47 -15.79 34.52
N LEU A 142 13.80 -16.28 35.72
CA LEU A 142 13.40 -17.61 36.22
C LEU A 142 12.13 -17.56 37.09
N GLU A 143 11.70 -16.37 37.50
CA GLU A 143 10.56 -16.21 38.40
C GLU A 143 9.28 -15.98 37.61
N GLU A 144 8.44 -17.02 37.49
CA GLU A 144 7.19 -16.96 36.72
C GLU A 144 6.24 -15.83 37.14
N LYS A 145 6.30 -15.41 38.42
CA LYS A 145 5.47 -14.33 38.94
C LYS A 145 5.74 -12.99 38.25
N TYR A 146 6.97 -12.77 37.77
CA TYR A 146 7.37 -11.56 37.04
C TYR A 146 7.21 -11.68 35.53
N LEU A 147 7.05 -12.91 35.02
CA LEU A 147 6.75 -13.20 33.62
C LEU A 147 5.25 -13.17 33.31
N LYS A 148 4.39 -12.98 34.31
CA LYS A 148 2.93 -12.98 34.19
C LYS A 148 2.34 -11.66 34.72
N ILE A 149 1.55 -10.98 33.89
CA ILE A 149 0.81 -9.76 34.25
C ILE A 149 -0.69 -10.08 34.21
N ARG A 150 -1.38 -9.90 35.33
CA ARG A 150 -2.84 -10.02 35.41
C ARG A 150 -3.52 -8.85 34.73
N LYS A 151 -4.39 -9.09 33.74
CA LYS A 151 -5.17 -8.03 33.10
C LYS A 151 -6.14 -7.36 34.07
N GLU A 152 -6.56 -8.06 35.12
CA GLU A 152 -7.43 -7.51 36.16
C GLU A 152 -6.73 -6.55 37.13
N ASN A 153 -5.40 -6.50 37.12
CA ASN A 153 -4.65 -5.64 38.01
C ASN A 153 -5.05 -4.17 37.78
N ASN A 154 -5.45 -3.48 38.85
CA ASN A 154 -5.84 -2.07 38.80
C ASN A 154 -4.75 -1.18 38.19
N ALA A 155 -3.47 -1.45 38.47
CA ALA A 155 -2.37 -0.71 37.88
C ALA A 155 -2.31 -0.89 36.36
N PHE A 156 -2.56 -2.10 35.87
CA PHE A 156 -2.59 -2.39 34.44
C PHE A 156 -3.81 -1.75 33.75
N LYS A 157 -5.02 -1.95 34.30
CA LYS A 157 -6.27 -1.40 33.77
C LYS A 157 -6.29 0.13 33.71
N SER A 158 -5.77 0.79 34.72
CA SER A 158 -5.81 2.26 34.80
C SER A 158 -4.66 2.95 34.08
N ARG A 159 -3.48 2.32 34.02
CA ARG A 159 -2.26 3.00 33.54
C ARG A 159 -1.81 2.55 32.16
N VAL A 160 -2.13 1.33 31.74
CA VAL A 160 -1.61 0.75 30.48
C VAL A 160 -2.74 0.57 29.46
N LEU A 161 -3.87 0.00 29.88
CA LEU A 161 -5.00 -0.29 28.99
C LEU A 161 -5.61 0.92 28.25
N PRO A 162 -5.67 2.15 28.84
CA PRO A 162 -6.23 3.30 28.13
C PRO A 162 -5.40 3.78 26.94
N PHE A 163 -4.15 3.32 26.81
CA PHE A 163 -3.22 3.75 25.79
C PHE A 163 -3.19 2.75 24.62
N GLU A 164 -3.76 3.17 23.49
CA GLU A 164 -3.72 2.40 22.24
C GLU A 164 -2.28 2.30 21.75
N GLY A 165 -1.75 1.08 21.57
CA GLY A 165 -0.34 0.82 21.26
C GLY A 165 0.48 0.29 22.46
N ALA A 166 -0.04 0.37 23.69
CA ALA A 166 0.69 -0.10 24.87
C ALA A 166 0.66 -1.63 25.03
N LEU A 167 -0.41 -2.29 24.57
CA LEU A 167 -0.50 -3.75 24.54
C LEU A 167 0.48 -4.33 23.50
N GLU A 168 0.55 -3.70 22.34
CA GLU A 168 1.44 -4.08 21.25
C GLU A 168 2.91 -3.86 21.63
N LEU A 169 3.20 -2.81 22.41
CA LEU A 169 4.52 -2.62 23.00
C LEU A 169 4.89 -3.78 23.94
N LEU A 170 3.95 -4.26 24.77
CA LEU A 170 4.17 -5.39 25.67
C LEU A 170 4.31 -6.71 24.91
N ASP A 171 3.52 -6.94 23.86
CA ASP A 171 3.61 -8.11 22.99
C ASP A 171 4.99 -8.19 22.32
N VAL A 172 5.49 -7.07 21.80
CA VAL A 172 6.86 -6.99 21.24
C VAL A 172 7.92 -7.26 22.30
N CYS A 173 7.70 -6.89 23.56
CA CYS A 173 8.59 -7.25 24.68
C CYS A 173 8.50 -8.74 25.07
N GLY A 174 7.59 -9.51 24.48
CA GLY A 174 7.40 -10.95 24.70
C GLY A 174 6.20 -11.31 25.57
N PHE A 175 5.46 -10.33 26.10
CA PHE A 175 4.26 -10.57 26.90
C PHE A 175 3.07 -10.87 25.99
N LYS A 176 2.83 -12.16 25.73
CA LYS A 176 1.74 -12.61 24.86
C LYS A 176 0.43 -12.73 25.62
N ASP A 177 -0.66 -12.43 24.93
CA ASP A 177 -2.00 -12.58 25.48
C ASP A 177 -2.38 -14.06 25.61
N THR A 178 -2.64 -14.50 26.84
CA THR A 178 -3.12 -15.86 27.18
C THR A 178 -4.55 -15.83 27.72
N GLY A 179 -5.31 -14.76 27.45
CA GLY A 179 -6.68 -14.57 27.96
C GLY A 179 -6.68 -13.70 29.20
N ASP A 180 -6.56 -14.29 30.39
CA ASP A 180 -6.63 -13.56 31.66
C ASP A 180 -5.30 -12.88 32.05
N PHE A 181 -4.21 -13.36 31.46
CA PHE A 181 -2.85 -12.92 31.74
C PHE A 181 -2.10 -12.58 30.45
N LEU A 182 -1.21 -11.60 30.55
CA LEU A 182 -0.13 -11.38 29.60
C LEU A 182 1.09 -12.12 30.14
N ALA A 183 1.57 -13.13 29.42
CA ALA A 183 2.63 -14.01 29.88
C ALA A 183 3.75 -14.17 28.85
N ILE A 184 4.99 -14.22 29.34
CA ILE A 184 6.14 -14.63 28.53
C ILE A 184 6.22 -16.16 28.60
N SER A 185 6.15 -16.82 27.44
CA SER A 185 6.33 -18.26 27.35
C SER A 185 7.82 -18.60 27.21
N GLY A 186 8.35 -19.36 28.17
CA GLY A 186 9.77 -19.75 28.17
C GLY A 186 10.69 -18.65 28.68
N GLN A 187 11.90 -18.56 28.10
CA GLN A 187 12.88 -17.55 28.51
C GLN A 187 12.61 -16.21 27.83
N PRO A 188 12.57 -15.10 28.60
CA PRO A 188 12.43 -13.77 28.03
C PRO A 188 13.66 -13.39 27.20
N ASP A 189 13.43 -12.69 26.09
CA ASP A 189 14.51 -12.12 25.28
C ASP A 189 15.13 -10.92 26.02
N GLY A 190 16.21 -11.18 26.75
CA GLY A 190 16.93 -10.17 27.51
C GLY A 190 17.51 -9.05 26.65
N PHE A 191 17.78 -9.29 25.35
CA PHE A 191 18.24 -8.25 24.43
C PHE A 191 17.10 -7.29 24.11
N VAL A 192 15.92 -7.79 23.71
CA VAL A 192 14.76 -6.95 23.42
C VAL A 192 14.30 -6.18 24.65
N LEU A 193 14.20 -6.84 25.81
CA LEU A 193 13.86 -6.18 27.07
C LEU A 193 14.90 -5.11 27.45
N GLY A 194 16.19 -5.40 27.27
CA GLY A 194 17.25 -4.42 27.51
C GLY A 194 17.16 -3.19 26.59
N GLN A 195 16.83 -3.37 25.31
CA GLN A 195 16.58 -2.25 24.41
C GLN A 195 15.32 -1.47 24.81
N ALA A 196 14.24 -2.17 25.17
CA ALA A 196 13.01 -1.53 25.63
C ALA A 196 13.23 -0.67 26.86
N LEU A 197 13.98 -1.15 27.85
CA LEU A 197 14.33 -0.35 29.03
C LEU A 197 15.09 0.93 28.65
N LYS A 198 16.11 0.83 27.78
CA LYS A 198 16.87 2.01 27.32
C LYS A 198 15.97 3.03 26.62
N PHE A 199 15.09 2.58 25.73
CA PHE A 199 14.14 3.47 25.06
C PHE A 199 13.18 4.13 26.05
N LEU A 200 12.61 3.34 26.97
CA LEU A 200 11.70 3.85 28.00
C LEU A 200 12.39 4.86 28.93
N ASP A 201 13.64 4.62 29.32
CA ASP A 201 14.43 5.54 30.14
C ASP A 201 14.61 6.90 29.45
N VAL A 202 15.02 6.90 28.17
CA VAL A 202 15.18 8.12 27.37
C VAL A 202 13.85 8.87 27.24
N LEU A 203 12.76 8.16 26.99
CA LEU A 203 11.43 8.77 26.84
C LEU A 203 10.89 9.32 28.16
N LEU A 204 11.15 8.63 29.27
CA LEU A 204 10.79 9.12 30.59
C LEU A 204 11.56 10.40 30.95
N GLU A 205 12.82 10.53 30.55
CA GLU A 205 13.57 11.79 30.68
C GLU A 205 12.95 12.91 29.82
N GLN A 206 12.58 12.62 28.59
CA GLN A 206 11.90 13.60 27.71
C GLN A 206 10.52 14.04 28.23
N LEU A 207 9.86 13.22 29.06
CA LEU A 207 8.59 13.54 29.69
C LEU A 207 8.77 14.22 31.06
N LYS A 208 9.96 14.23 31.66
CA LYS A 208 10.24 15.03 32.86
C LYS A 208 10.42 16.51 32.53
N ASN A 209 11.03 16.81 31.38
CA ASN A 209 11.19 18.15 30.83
C ASN A 209 9.92 18.61 30.11
#